data_AF-A0A7X7JYW2-F1
#
_entry.id   AF-A0A7X7JYW2-F1
#
_cell.length_a   1.000
_cell.length_b   1.000
_cell.length_c   1.000
_cell.angle_alpha   90.00
_cell.angle_beta   90.00
_cell.angle_gamma   90.00
#
_symmetry.space_group_name_H-M   'P 1'
#
loop_
_entity.id
_entity.type
_entity.pdbx_description
1 polymer ?
#
loop_
_entity_poly.entity_id
_entity_poly.type
_entity_poly.pdbx_seq_one_letter_code
_entity_poly.pdbx_strand_id
1 'polypeptide(L)' 'MDDIVSTLKAGRVLVADGAMGTMLQSAGLPSGMPPEAWLLENPDPVRDVHTAYLDAGADLILTCTFG' A
#
# COMPACT_ATOMS: atom_id res chain seq x y z
N MET A 1 -14.98 -1.73 15.65
CA MET A 1 -13.80 -2.03 14.83
C MET A 1 -12.69 -2.29 15.81
N ASP A 2 -12.11 -3.48 15.78
CA ASP A 2 -10.99 -3.82 16.66
C ASP A 2 -9.74 -3.10 16.15
N ASP A 3 -8.95 -2.53 17.05
CA ASP A 3 -7.66 -1.91 16.72
C ASP A 3 -6.57 -2.98 16.52
N ILE A 4 -5.39 -2.55 16.05
CA ILE A 4 -4.27 -3.45 15.80
C ILE A 4 -3.81 -4.20 17.06
N VAL A 5 -3.83 -3.55 18.24
CA VAL A 5 -3.37 -4.14 19.51
C VAL A 5 -4.36 -5.19 19.99
N SER A 6 -5.66 -4.90 19.95
CA SER A 6 -6.69 -5.88 20.33
C SER A 6 -6.69 -7.09 19.39
N THR A 7 -6.52 -6.86 18.08
CA THR A 7 -6.44 -7.93 17.08
C THR A 7 -5.25 -8.88 17.30
N LEU A 8 -4.06 -8.32 17.57
CA LEU A 8 -2.86 -9.13 17.87
C LEU A 8 -2.99 -9.90 19.19
N LYS A 9 -3.57 -9.29 20.23
CA LYS A 9 -3.84 -9.97 21.51
C LYS A 9 -4.80 -11.16 21.38
N ALA A 10 -5.70 -11.13 20.40
CA ALA A 10 -6.59 -12.24 20.08
C ALA A 10 -5.90 -13.39 19.33
N GLY A 11 -4.60 -13.28 19.02
CA GLY A 11 -3.81 -14.31 18.34
C GLY A 11 -4.00 -14.35 16.82
N ARG A 12 -4.64 -13.34 16.22
CA ARG A 12 -4.77 -13.23 14.77
C ARG A 12 -3.44 -12.80 14.15
N VAL A 13 -3.07 -13.46 13.04
CA VAL A 13 -1.97 -13.02 12.18
C VAL A 13 -2.49 -11.92 11.27
N LEU A 14 -1.76 -10.80 11.19
CA LEU A 14 -2.05 -9.70 10.27
C LEU A 14 -1.02 -9.69 9.16
N VAL A 15 -1.49 -9.65 7.92
CA VAL A 15 -0.64 -9.59 6.72
C VAL A 15 -0.54 -8.15 6.25
N ALA A 16 0.68 -7.62 6.16
CA ALA A 16 0.91 -6.31 5.55
C ALA A 16 0.97 -6.41 4.02
N ASP A 17 0.74 -5.28 3.36
CA ASP A 17 0.94 -5.14 1.92
C ASP A 17 2.42 -5.32 1.50
N GLY A 18 2.64 -5.28 0.18
CA GLY A 18 3.94 -5.48 -0.42
C GLY A 18 4.60 -4.19 -0.90
N ALA A 19 5.55 -4.32 -1.83
CA ALA A 19 6.29 -3.18 -2.37
C ALA A 19 5.39 -2.22 -3.17
N MET A 20 5.26 -0.97 -2.71
CA MET A 20 4.57 0.10 -3.43
C MET A 20 5.34 0.53 -4.70
N GLY A 21 6.63 0.84 -4.58
CA GLY A 21 7.44 1.35 -5.70
C GLY A 21 7.52 0.38 -6.88
N THR A 22 7.69 -0.92 -6.64
CA THR A 22 7.73 -1.94 -7.70
C THR A 22 6.42 -2.03 -8.47
N MET A 23 5.29 -1.94 -7.76
CA MET A 23 3.97 -1.96 -8.39
C MET A 23 3.72 -0.68 -9.19
N LEU A 24 4.08 0.48 -8.65
CA LEU A 24 3.92 1.75 -9.37
C LEU A 24 4.85 1.87 -10.59
N GLN A 25 6.08 1.35 -10.53
CA GLN A 25 6.96 1.23 -11.69
C GLN A 25 6.32 0.40 -12.80
N SER A 26 5.66 -0.70 -12.44
CA SER A 26 4.89 -1.52 -13.39
C SER A 26 3.65 -0.80 -13.94
N ALA A 27 3.09 0.14 -13.16
CA ALA A 27 1.98 1.01 -13.56
C ALA A 27 2.42 2.29 -14.29
N GLY A 28 3.71 2.47 -14.59
CA GLY A 28 4.23 3.59 -15.37
C GLY A 28 4.88 4.72 -14.59
N LEU A 29 5.16 4.56 -13.28
CA LEU A 29 5.97 5.52 -12.52
C LEU A 29 7.35 5.70 -13.18
N PRO A 30 7.74 6.92 -13.56
CA PRO A 30 9.04 7.18 -14.14
C PRO A 30 10.20 6.83 -13.21
N SER A 31 11.29 6.30 -13.77
CA SER A 31 12.50 6.01 -12.99
C SER A 31 13.05 7.27 -12.32
N GLY A 32 13.32 7.18 -11.01
CA GLY A 32 13.82 8.28 -10.20
C GLY A 32 12.77 9.28 -9.73
N MET A 33 11.49 9.08 -10.08
CA MET A 33 10.39 9.90 -9.57
C MET A 33 9.90 9.36 -8.21
N PRO A 34 9.79 10.22 -7.17
CA PRO A 34 9.25 9.79 -5.88
C PRO A 34 7.74 9.47 -5.98
N PRO A 35 7.28 8.29 -5.50
CA PRO A 35 5.88 7.90 -5.52
C PRO A 35 4.92 8.89 -4.88
N GLU A 36 5.31 9.48 -3.74
CA GLU A 36 4.51 10.42 -2.96
C GLU A 36 4.33 11.77 -3.67
N ALA A 37 5.30 12.17 -4.51
CA ALA A 37 5.15 13.34 -5.37
C ALA A 37 4.26 13.01 -6.57
N TRP A 38 4.47 11.85 -7.21
CA TRP A 38 3.66 11.41 -8.36
C TRP A 38 2.18 11.24 -8.01
N LEU A 39 1.89 10.72 -6.81
CA LEU A 39 0.56 10.52 -6.24
C LEU A 39 -0.31 11.79 -6.31
N LEU A 40 0.28 12.97 -6.08
CA LEU A 40 -0.46 14.24 -6.04
C LEU A 40 -1.08 14.58 -7.40
N GLU A 41 -0.43 14.15 -8.48
CA GLU A 41 -0.89 14.37 -9.86
C GLU A 41 -1.61 13.13 -10.42
N ASN A 42 -1.26 11.94 -9.94
CA ASN A 42 -1.73 10.64 -10.45
C ASN A 42 -2.19 9.75 -9.27
N PRO A 43 -3.36 10.02 -8.68
CA PRO A 43 -3.82 9.28 -7.49
C PRO A 43 -4.32 7.87 -7.79
N ASP A 44 -4.79 7.63 -9.01
CA ASP A 44 -5.45 6.37 -9.38
C ASP A 44 -4.50 5.17 -9.34
N PRO A 45 -3.26 5.23 -9.89
CA PRO A 45 -2.29 4.14 -9.74
C PRO A 45 -2.03 3.72 -8.29
N VAL A 46 -1.94 4.66 -7.35
CA VAL A 46 -1.74 4.33 -5.92
C VAL A 46 -2.97 3.66 -5.33
N ARG A 47 -4.17 4.14 -5.69
CA ARG A 47 -5.44 3.50 -5.27
C ARG A 47 -5.54 2.08 -5.81
N ASP A 48 -5.16 1.86 -7.05
CA ASP A 48 -5.21 0.54 -7.69
C ASP A 48 -4.22 -0.42 -7.04
N VAL A 49 -3.01 0.03 -6.69
CA VAL A 49 -2.04 -0.79 -5.96
C VAL A 49 -2.54 -1.16 -4.57
N HIS A 50 -3.09 -0.21 -3.81
CA HIS A 50 -3.70 -0.52 -2.51
C HIS A 50 -4.86 -1.51 -2.64
N THR A 51 -5.73 -1.32 -3.64
CA THR A 51 -6.85 -2.23 -3.91
C THR A 51 -6.35 -3.63 -4.26
N ALA A 52 -5.31 -3.75 -5.09
CA ALA A 52 -4.72 -5.04 -5.43
C ALA A 52 -4.15 -5.78 -4.21
N TYR A 53 -3.55 -5.07 -3.25
CA TYR A 53 -3.08 -5.70 -2.00
C TYR A 53 -4.23 -6.11 -1.09
N LEU A 54 -5.30 -5.31 -1.00
CA LEU A 54 -6.52 -5.69 -0.28
C LEU A 54 -7.16 -6.94 -0.88
N ASP A 55 -7.28 -6.99 -2.21
CA ASP A 55 -7.83 -8.15 -2.94
C ASP A 55 -6.94 -9.40 -2.77
N ALA A 56 -5.62 -9.22 -2.61
CA ALA A 56 -4.68 -10.29 -2.29
C ALA A 56 -4.73 -10.75 -0.81
N GLY A 57 -5.49 -10.06 0.05
CA GLY A 57 -5.70 -10.42 1.45
C GLY A 57 -4.83 -9.67 2.45
N ALA A 58 -4.27 -8.51 2.09
CA ALA A 58 -3.60 -7.66 3.06
C ALA A 58 -4.59 -7.11 4.11
N ASP A 59 -4.24 -7.24 5.38
CA ASP A 59 -4.96 -6.64 6.51
C ASP A 59 -4.46 -5.22 6.83
N LEU A 60 -3.21 -4.91 6.44
CA LEU A 60 -2.55 -3.65 6.72
C LEU A 60 -2.03 -3.03 5.42
N ILE A 61 -2.37 -1.76 5.20
CA ILE A 61 -1.92 -0.97 4.06
C ILE A 61 -0.98 0.12 4.57
N LEU A 62 0.22 0.21 4.00
CA LEU A 62 1.17 1.28 4.30
C LEU A 62 0.92 2.47 3.39
N THR A 63 0.91 3.68 3.94
CA THR A 63 0.64 4.90 3.16
C THR A 63 1.76 5.17 2.15
N CYS A 64 1.39 5.65 0.96
CA CYS A 64 2.34 6.12 -0.07
C CYS A 64 2.92 7.50 0.30
N THR A 65 3.64 7.55 1.42
CA THR A 65 4.18 8.79 2.02
C THR A 65 5.70 8.72 2.22
N PHE A 66 6.35 7.68 1.71
CA PHE A 66 7.78 7.47 1.87
C PHE A 66 8.46 7.33 0.49
N GLY A 67 9.36 8.28 0.23
CA GLY A 67 10.28 8.36 -0.91
C GLY A 67 11.55 9.10 -0.49
#